data_AF-M5T334-F1
#
_entry.id   AF-M5T334-F1
#
_cell.length_a   1.000
_cell.length_b   1.000
_cell.length_c   1.000
_cell.angle_alpha   90.00
_cell.angle_beta   90.00
_cell.angle_gamma   90.00
#
_symmetry.space_group_name_H-M   'P 1'
#
loop_
_entity.id
_entity.type
_entity.pdbx_description
1 polymer ?
#
loop_
_entity_poly.entity_id
_entity_poly.type
_entity_poly.pdbx_seq_one_letter_code
_entity_poly.pdbx_strand_id
1 'polypeptide(L)'
;MNSQSQNLLTRISLLELAQSGKDHPAWEEFLGYYEPFISRILKQTGVARSDVEDVCQLVLMRLWKDLVNYQRKPHQARFRTWLSYLIHSTLVDWHRQQQRDRLVVGSDAFLFEQAMIDQSELEEKIEAEWKEHIVDLALERLRSIFSGNAVDVFVRSVEGESVSEISKQLNISEESVYVLKHRVKKRLVRAVCELRRELELPDGTP
;
A
#
# COMPACT_ATOMS: atom_id res chain seq x y z
N MET A 1 -21.28 1.38 -14.60
CA MET A 1 -21.42 -0.06 -14.91
C MET A 1 -20.04 -0.67 -14.81
N ASN A 2 -19.75 -1.47 -13.78
CA ASN A 2 -18.69 -2.48 -13.80
C ASN A 2 -19.14 -3.64 -12.91
N SER A 3 -20.06 -4.43 -13.46
CA SER A 3 -20.54 -5.69 -12.87
C SER A 3 -19.57 -6.85 -13.09
N GLN A 4 -18.27 -6.61 -13.31
CA GLN A 4 -17.32 -7.66 -13.71
C GLN A 4 -16.34 -8.13 -12.62
N SER A 5 -16.37 -7.57 -11.41
CA SER A 5 -15.68 -8.16 -10.24
C SER A 5 -16.35 -9.44 -9.71
N GLN A 6 -17.44 -9.90 -10.35
CA GLN A 6 -18.24 -11.05 -9.90
C GLN A 6 -17.66 -12.43 -10.25
N ASN A 7 -16.49 -12.54 -10.86
CA ASN A 7 -15.85 -13.82 -11.11
C ASN A 7 -14.34 -13.77 -10.81
N LEU A 8 -14.01 -13.62 -9.51
CA LEU A 8 -12.81 -14.18 -8.90
C LEU A 8 -12.83 -15.71 -9.07
N LEU A 9 -12.74 -16.21 -10.31
CA LEU A 9 -12.72 -17.63 -10.64
C LEU A 9 -11.42 -18.22 -10.10
N THR A 10 -11.51 -18.61 -8.82
CA THR A 10 -10.62 -19.47 -8.06
C THR A 10 -9.16 -19.00 -7.94
N ARG A 11 -8.90 -18.24 -6.87
CA ARG A 11 -7.60 -18.15 -6.16
C ARG A 11 -6.41 -17.50 -6.88
N ILE A 12 -6.63 -16.67 -7.89
CA ILE A 12 -5.54 -15.93 -8.54
C ILE A 12 -5.45 -14.53 -7.92
N SER A 13 -4.30 -14.18 -7.35
CA SER A 13 -4.01 -12.85 -6.79
C SER A 13 -3.95 -11.78 -7.89
N LEU A 14 -4.15 -10.50 -7.54
CA LEU A 14 -3.98 -9.39 -8.49
C LEU A 14 -2.57 -9.38 -9.08
N LEU A 15 -1.58 -9.84 -8.31
CA LEU A 15 -0.21 -10.02 -8.76
C LEU A 15 -0.10 -11.03 -9.90
N GLU A 16 -0.72 -12.20 -9.76
CA GLU A 16 -0.71 -13.25 -10.78
C GLU A 16 -1.51 -12.83 -12.03
N LEU A 17 -2.60 -12.08 -11.85
CA LEU A 17 -3.33 -11.48 -12.98
C LEU A 17 -2.49 -10.44 -13.72
N ALA A 18 -1.78 -9.58 -12.98
CA ALA A 18 -0.85 -8.60 -13.52
C ALA A 18 0.33 -9.26 -14.28
N GLN A 19 0.71 -10.49 -13.91
CA GLN A 19 1.72 -11.28 -14.63
C GLN A 19 1.20 -11.92 -15.92
N SER A 20 -0.12 -12.12 -16.04
CA SER A 20 -0.72 -12.85 -17.17
C SER A 20 -0.69 -12.08 -18.51
N GLY A 21 -0.45 -10.77 -18.50
CA GLY A 21 -0.30 -9.98 -19.71
C GLY A 21 -0.23 -8.47 -19.48
N LYS A 22 0.53 -7.78 -20.34
CA LYS A 22 0.78 -6.33 -20.28
C LYS A 22 -0.47 -5.46 -20.50
N ASP A 23 -1.47 -6.00 -21.22
CA ASP A 23 -2.71 -5.30 -21.55
C ASP A 23 -3.89 -5.73 -20.66
N HIS A 24 -3.63 -6.49 -19.60
CA HIS A 24 -4.69 -6.96 -18.72
C HIS A 24 -5.20 -5.81 -17.83
N PRO A 25 -6.52 -5.58 -17.72
CA PRO A 25 -7.07 -4.47 -16.92
C PRO A 25 -6.72 -4.54 -15.42
N ALA A 26 -6.35 -5.73 -14.92
CA ALA A 26 -5.83 -5.89 -13.56
C ALA A 26 -4.50 -5.13 -13.33
N TRP A 27 -3.77 -4.77 -14.39
CA TRP A 27 -2.58 -3.94 -14.28
C TRP A 27 -2.90 -2.51 -13.83
N GLU A 28 -3.91 -1.89 -14.43
CA GLU A 28 -4.37 -0.55 -14.00
C GLU A 28 -4.88 -0.59 -12.56
N GLU A 29 -5.61 -1.64 -12.19
CA GLU A 29 -6.08 -1.83 -10.82
C GLU A 29 -4.90 -2.01 -9.84
N PHE A 30 -3.90 -2.81 -10.23
CA PHE A 30 -2.68 -3.01 -9.46
C PHE A 30 -1.91 -1.69 -9.25
N LEU A 31 -1.70 -0.91 -10.32
CA LEU A 31 -1.06 0.41 -10.21
C LEU A 31 -1.88 1.35 -9.30
N GLY A 32 -3.20 1.35 -9.40
CA GLY A 32 -4.08 2.15 -8.54
C GLY A 32 -3.90 1.88 -7.05
N TYR A 33 -3.54 0.65 -6.66
CA TYR A 33 -3.21 0.32 -5.27
C TYR A 33 -1.76 0.72 -4.91
N TYR A 34 -0.79 0.42 -5.78
CA TYR A 34 0.62 0.59 -5.43
C TYR A 34 1.17 2.01 -5.62
N GLU A 35 0.60 2.82 -6.52
CA GLU A 35 1.05 4.19 -6.77
C GLU A 35 0.91 5.10 -5.52
N PRO A 36 -0.27 5.17 -4.85
CA PRO A 36 -0.40 5.96 -3.62
C PRO A 36 0.53 5.46 -2.50
N PHE A 37 0.68 4.13 -2.41
CA PHE A 37 1.57 3.49 -1.44
C PHE A 37 3.04 3.89 -1.67
N ILE A 38 3.54 3.72 -2.90
CA ILE A 38 4.93 4.06 -3.27
C ILE A 38 5.18 5.56 -3.08
N SER A 39 4.24 6.42 -3.51
CA SER A 39 4.35 7.88 -3.32
C SER A 39 4.52 8.25 -1.85
N ARG A 40 3.78 7.58 -0.94
CA ARG A 40 3.86 7.82 0.49
C ARG A 40 5.20 7.36 1.09
N ILE A 41 5.71 6.20 0.66
CA ILE A 41 7.06 5.73 1.02
C ILE A 41 8.13 6.74 0.59
N LEU A 42 8.10 7.18 -0.68
CA LEU A 42 9.10 8.10 -1.21
C LEU A 42 9.15 9.45 -0.45
N LYS A 43 7.99 9.92 0.01
CA LYS A 43 7.90 11.13 0.87
C LYS A 43 8.58 10.93 2.24
N GLN A 44 8.66 9.70 2.73
CA GLN A 44 9.30 9.36 4.01
C GLN A 44 10.81 9.05 3.87
N THR A 45 11.31 8.83 2.65
CA THR A 45 12.72 8.51 2.37
C THR A 45 13.59 9.72 2.04
N GLY A 46 13.09 10.94 2.27
CA GLY A 46 13.86 12.18 2.08
C GLY A 46 13.96 12.67 0.63
N VAL A 47 13.16 12.11 -0.30
CA VAL A 47 13.05 12.64 -1.67
C VAL A 47 12.36 14.01 -1.63
N ALA A 48 12.89 14.97 -2.39
CA ALA A 48 12.29 16.29 -2.50
C ALA A 48 10.87 16.18 -3.08
N ARG A 49 9.91 16.96 -2.56
CA ARG A 49 8.51 16.88 -3.01
C ARG A 49 8.32 17.06 -4.52
N SER A 50 9.18 17.85 -5.16
CA SER A 50 9.18 18.05 -6.61
C SER A 50 9.54 16.79 -7.40
N ASP A 51 10.35 15.91 -6.80
CA ASP A 51 10.95 14.78 -7.49
C ASP A 51 10.22 13.47 -7.15
N VAL A 52 9.32 13.48 -6.16
CA VAL A 52 8.57 12.29 -5.72
C VAL A 52 7.77 11.68 -6.88
N GLU A 53 7.11 12.49 -7.70
CA GLU A 53 6.31 12.01 -8.82
C GLU A 53 7.18 11.33 -9.87
N ASP A 54 8.32 11.95 -10.23
CA ASP A 54 9.28 11.39 -11.18
C ASP A 54 9.88 10.07 -10.67
N VAL A 55 10.30 10.03 -9.41
CA VAL A 55 10.85 8.81 -8.80
C VAL A 55 9.77 7.73 -8.67
N CYS A 56 8.53 8.10 -8.35
CA CYS A 56 7.41 7.16 -8.30
C CYS A 56 7.18 6.51 -9.67
N GLN A 57 7.14 7.30 -10.75
CA GLN A 57 7.03 6.77 -12.10
C GLN A 57 8.18 5.83 -12.45
N LEU A 58 9.43 6.16 -12.09
CA LEU A 58 10.59 5.29 -12.29
C LEU A 58 10.44 3.94 -11.58
N VAL A 59 9.97 3.95 -10.32
CA VAL A 59 9.69 2.73 -9.55
C VAL A 59 8.58 1.93 -10.21
N LEU A 60 7.46 2.55 -10.60
CA LEU A 60 6.34 1.86 -11.25
C LEU A 60 6.74 1.25 -12.61
N MET A 61 7.58 1.93 -13.39
CA MET A 61 8.10 1.39 -14.65
C MET A 61 9.03 0.20 -14.44
N ARG A 62 9.87 0.21 -13.39
CA ARG A 62 10.70 -0.95 -13.03
C ARG A 62 9.84 -2.09 -12.50
N LEU A 63 8.86 -1.77 -11.67
CA LEU A 63 7.87 -2.72 -11.15
C LEU A 63 7.17 -3.43 -12.31
N TRP A 64 6.72 -2.69 -13.33
CA TRP A 64 6.18 -3.27 -14.55
C TRP A 64 7.14 -4.29 -15.17
N LYS A 65 8.36 -3.86 -15.48
CA LYS A 65 9.33 -4.68 -16.22
C LYS A 65 9.70 -5.95 -15.47
N ASP A 66 9.90 -5.82 -14.16
CA ASP A 66 10.43 -6.90 -13.35
C ASP A 66 9.33 -7.81 -12.83
N LEU A 67 8.09 -7.33 -12.69
CA LEU A 67 6.97 -8.15 -12.22
C LEU A 67 6.65 -9.31 -13.17
N VAL A 68 6.73 -9.09 -14.48
CA VAL A 68 6.51 -10.15 -15.49
C VAL A 68 7.44 -11.34 -15.27
N ASN A 69 8.66 -11.08 -14.78
CA ASN A 69 9.67 -12.10 -14.52
C ASN A 69 9.71 -12.53 -13.04
N TYR A 70 8.89 -11.92 -12.17
CA TYR A 70 8.87 -12.21 -10.75
C TYR A 70 8.28 -13.60 -10.51
N GLN A 71 9.13 -14.58 -10.21
CA GLN A 71 8.68 -15.92 -9.80
C GLN A 71 8.90 -16.05 -8.30
N ARG A 72 7.81 -16.16 -7.52
CA ARG A 72 7.93 -16.49 -6.11
C ARG A 72 8.41 -17.92 -5.96
N LYS A 73 9.68 -18.10 -5.58
CA LYS A 73 10.17 -19.43 -5.16
C LYS A 73 9.74 -19.71 -3.71
N PRO A 74 9.50 -20.99 -3.34
CA PRO A 74 9.05 -21.38 -1.99
C PRO A 74 9.94 -20.93 -0.83
N HIS A 75 11.18 -20.49 -1.11
CA HIS A 75 12.18 -20.04 -0.14
C HIS A 75 12.69 -18.62 -0.40
N GLN A 76 12.01 -17.85 -1.27
CA GLN A 76 12.39 -16.47 -1.55
C GLN A 76 11.62 -15.48 -0.70
N ALA A 77 12.22 -14.29 -0.57
CA ALA A 77 11.67 -13.18 0.18
C ALA A 77 10.26 -12.82 -0.32
N ARG A 78 9.42 -12.35 0.61
CA ARG A 78 8.03 -11.95 0.31
C ARG A 78 8.02 -10.89 -0.79
N PHE A 79 6.92 -10.78 -1.52
CA PHE A 79 6.71 -9.72 -2.50
C PHE A 79 7.10 -8.33 -1.97
N ARG A 80 6.77 -8.06 -0.71
CA ARG A 80 7.16 -6.83 -0.01
C ARG A 80 8.66 -6.61 0.08
N THR A 81 9.44 -7.61 0.49
CA THR A 81 10.91 -7.50 0.55
C THR A 81 11.49 -7.25 -0.84
N TRP A 82 10.94 -7.90 -1.87
CA TRP A 82 11.33 -7.64 -3.25
C TRP A 82 10.98 -6.20 -3.69
N LEU A 83 9.78 -5.71 -3.36
CA LEU A 83 9.36 -4.34 -3.63
C LEU A 83 10.24 -3.33 -2.87
N SER A 84 10.62 -3.60 -1.62
CA SER A 84 11.56 -2.78 -0.85
C SER A 84 12.90 -2.68 -1.55
N TYR A 85 13.45 -3.80 -2.00
CA TYR A 85 14.69 -3.83 -2.77
C TYR A 85 14.57 -3.06 -4.09
N LEU A 86 13.44 -3.19 -4.79
CA LEU A 86 13.16 -2.47 -6.03
C LEU A 86 13.11 -0.95 -5.80
N ILE A 87 12.41 -0.49 -4.76
CA ILE A 87 12.32 0.93 -4.39
C ILE A 87 13.72 1.45 -4.02
N HIS A 88 14.45 0.73 -3.17
CA HIS A 88 15.80 1.13 -2.74
C HIS A 88 16.78 1.24 -3.91
N SER A 89 16.87 0.19 -4.73
CA SER A 89 17.77 0.20 -5.89
C SER A 89 17.42 1.33 -6.87
N THR A 90 16.14 1.64 -7.02
CA THR A 90 15.68 2.79 -7.84
C THR A 90 16.10 4.12 -7.24
N LEU A 91 15.95 4.29 -5.91
CA LEU A 91 16.43 5.47 -5.20
C LEU A 91 17.95 5.63 -5.34
N VAL A 92 18.72 4.55 -5.16
CA VAL A 92 20.17 4.56 -5.29
C VAL A 92 20.61 4.97 -6.69
N ASP A 93 19.98 4.39 -7.72
CA ASP A 93 20.28 4.72 -9.11
C ASP A 93 19.92 6.17 -9.44
N TRP A 94 18.75 6.63 -8.98
CA TRP A 94 18.30 8.02 -9.16
C TRP A 94 19.26 9.01 -8.48
N HIS A 95 19.63 8.76 -7.22
CA HIS A 95 20.60 9.59 -6.51
C HIS A 95 21.96 9.62 -7.20
N ARG A 96 22.44 8.47 -7.70
CA ARG A 96 23.70 8.39 -8.45
C ARG A 96 23.64 9.19 -9.76
N GLN A 97 22.50 9.18 -10.45
CA GLN A 97 22.30 9.97 -11.65
C GLN A 97 22.29 11.47 -11.33
N GLN A 98 21.53 11.89 -10.31
CA GLN A 98 21.52 13.27 -9.84
C GLN A 98 22.91 13.76 -9.43
N GLN A 99 23.72 12.91 -8.79
CA GLN A 99 25.11 13.24 -8.49
C GLN A 99 25.96 13.44 -9.75
N ARG A 100 25.84 12.58 -10.76
CA ARG A 100 26.59 12.74 -12.01
C ARG A 100 26.23 14.05 -12.71
N ASP A 101 24.94 14.40 -12.70
CA ASP A 101 24.45 15.65 -13.29
C ASP A 101 24.90 16.87 -12.47
N ARG A 102 25.01 16.74 -11.13
CA ARG A 102 25.47 17.80 -10.21
C ARG A 102 26.98 17.93 -10.10
N LEU A 103 27.78 16.89 -10.33
CA LEU A 103 29.26 16.93 -10.26
C LEU A 103 29.89 17.85 -11.32
N VAL A 104 29.11 18.33 -12.28
CA VAL A 104 29.46 19.45 -13.18
C VAL A 104 29.56 20.79 -12.42
N VAL A 105 28.99 20.88 -11.20
CA VAL A 105 28.98 22.01 -10.28
C VAL A 105 29.51 21.50 -8.92
N GLY A 106 30.83 21.61 -8.71
CA GLY A 106 31.58 20.81 -7.73
C GLY A 106 31.05 20.74 -6.28
N SER A 107 31.43 19.63 -5.65
CA SER A 107 31.38 19.31 -4.21
C SER A 107 30.00 19.06 -3.59
N ASP A 108 29.62 17.78 -3.42
CA ASP A 108 28.89 17.27 -2.22
C ASP A 108 28.58 15.74 -2.25
N ALA A 109 29.47 14.91 -2.80
CA ALA A 109 29.24 13.46 -2.85
C ALA A 109 29.11 12.82 -1.44
N PHE A 110 29.81 13.36 -0.44
CA PHE A 110 29.87 12.83 0.93
C PHE A 110 28.60 13.10 1.76
N LEU A 111 27.94 14.26 1.57
CA LEU A 111 26.69 14.58 2.26
C LEU A 111 25.51 13.73 1.76
N PHE A 112 25.57 13.30 0.51
CA PHE A 112 24.54 12.44 -0.08
C PHE A 112 24.58 11.00 0.43
N GLU A 113 25.76 10.41 0.60
CA GLU A 113 25.90 9.02 1.08
C GLU A 113 25.36 8.86 2.52
N GLN A 114 25.44 9.92 3.34
CA GLN A 114 24.80 9.98 4.66
C GLN A 114 23.29 10.22 4.62
N ALA A 115 22.76 10.81 3.55
CA ALA A 115 21.32 11.08 3.40
C ALA A 115 20.54 9.88 2.86
N MET A 116 21.22 8.82 2.42
CA MET A 116 20.58 7.63 1.89
C MET A 116 20.02 6.76 3.02
N ILE A 117 18.74 6.44 2.91
CA ILE A 117 18.10 5.48 3.81
C ILE A 117 18.73 4.09 3.64
N ASP A 118 19.01 3.42 4.76
CA ASP A 118 19.48 2.04 4.73
C ASP A 118 18.38 1.11 4.21
N GLN A 119 18.77 0.00 3.57
CA GLN A 119 17.83 -0.99 3.04
C GLN A 119 16.94 -1.57 4.16
N SER A 120 17.50 -1.84 5.34
CA SER A 120 16.75 -2.40 6.47
C SER A 120 15.77 -1.38 7.05
N GLU A 121 16.18 -0.12 7.20
CA GLU A 121 15.30 0.96 7.64
C GLU A 121 14.15 1.18 6.64
N LEU A 122 14.45 1.15 5.34
CA LEU A 122 13.42 1.25 4.30
C LEU A 122 12.44 0.08 4.33
N GLU A 123 12.92 -1.15 4.53
CA GLU A 123 12.05 -2.32 4.65
C GLU A 123 11.11 -2.20 5.86
N GLU A 124 11.59 -1.72 7.01
CA GLU A 124 10.76 -1.47 8.19
C GLU A 124 9.69 -0.41 7.92
N LYS A 125 10.04 0.71 7.26
CA LYS A 125 9.06 1.74 6.87
C LYS A 125 8.02 1.21 5.91
N ILE A 126 8.44 0.42 4.91
CA ILE A 126 7.54 -0.25 3.96
C ILE A 126 6.60 -1.19 4.69
N GLU A 127 7.07 -1.95 5.68
CA GLU A 127 6.20 -2.84 6.44
C GLU A 127 5.16 -2.08 7.27
N ALA A 128 5.59 -1.00 7.95
CA ALA A 128 4.69 -0.17 8.75
C ALA A 128 3.63 0.49 7.88
N GLU A 129 4.05 1.16 6.80
CA GLU A 129 3.16 1.84 5.86
C GLU A 129 2.22 0.86 5.18
N TRP A 130 2.67 -0.36 4.88
CA TRP A 130 1.81 -1.37 4.26
C TRP A 130 0.66 -1.78 5.16
N LYS A 131 0.90 -1.88 6.48
CA LYS A 131 -0.16 -2.18 7.46
C LYS A 131 -1.20 -1.06 7.48
N GLU A 132 -0.76 0.19 7.49
CA GLU A 132 -1.64 1.36 7.47
C GLU A 132 -2.43 1.43 6.16
N HIS A 133 -1.75 1.32 5.03
CA HIS A 133 -2.35 1.35 3.70
C HIS A 133 -3.42 0.27 3.50
N ILE A 134 -3.17 -0.98 3.93
CA ILE A 134 -4.18 -2.04 3.85
C ILE A 134 -5.40 -1.71 4.73
N VAL A 135 -5.21 -1.12 5.90
CA VAL A 135 -6.31 -0.73 6.78
C VAL A 135 -7.12 0.42 6.16
N ASP A 136 -6.46 1.42 5.57
CA ASP A 136 -7.11 2.52 4.84
C ASP A 136 -7.98 1.98 3.69
N LEU A 137 -7.41 1.13 2.83
CA LEU A 137 -8.15 0.49 1.73
C LEU A 137 -9.33 -0.35 2.25
N ALA A 138 -9.14 -1.07 3.35
CA ALA A 138 -10.21 -1.85 3.96
C ALA A 138 -11.34 -0.95 4.47
N LEU A 139 -11.00 0.16 5.13
CA LEU A 139 -11.97 1.15 5.59
C LEU A 139 -12.74 1.80 4.43
N GLU A 140 -12.07 2.16 3.34
CA GLU A 140 -12.70 2.68 2.13
C GLU A 140 -13.69 1.67 1.52
N ARG A 141 -13.29 0.40 1.40
CA ARG A 141 -14.20 -0.68 0.98
C ARG A 141 -15.39 -0.79 1.93
N LEU A 142 -15.19 -0.70 3.24
CA LEU A 142 -16.27 -0.75 4.21
C LEU A 142 -17.23 0.44 4.09
N ARG A 143 -16.74 1.65 3.79
CA ARG A 143 -17.60 2.84 3.56
C ARG A 143 -18.55 2.66 2.38
N SER A 144 -18.18 1.84 1.39
CA SER A 144 -19.07 1.50 0.27
C SER A 144 -20.14 0.45 0.62
N ILE A 145 -19.88 -0.41 1.62
CA ILE A 145 -20.75 -1.53 2.01
C ILE A 145 -21.73 -1.11 3.11
N PHE A 146 -21.26 -0.36 4.10
CA PHE A 146 -22.09 0.11 5.19
C PHE A 146 -22.78 1.42 4.78
N SER A 147 -24.10 1.43 4.84
CA SER A 147 -24.88 2.66 4.73
C SER A 147 -24.90 3.41 6.07
N GLY A 148 -24.83 4.75 6.01
CA GLY A 148 -24.93 5.62 7.17
C GLY A 148 -23.67 5.68 8.05
N ASN A 149 -23.86 5.95 9.34
CA ASN A 149 -22.77 6.36 10.25
C ASN A 149 -21.96 5.19 10.84
N ALA A 150 -22.11 3.96 10.34
CA ALA A 150 -21.51 2.78 10.97
C ALA A 150 -19.97 2.84 11.01
N VAL A 151 -19.35 3.22 9.89
CA VAL A 151 -17.88 3.36 9.82
C VAL A 151 -17.42 4.54 10.67
N ASP A 152 -18.16 5.64 10.66
CA ASP A 152 -17.81 6.84 11.44
C ASP A 152 -17.90 6.58 12.95
N VAL A 153 -18.89 5.82 13.42
CA VAL A 153 -18.96 5.32 14.80
C VAL A 153 -17.69 4.56 15.18
N PHE A 154 -17.22 3.69 14.30
CA PHE A 154 -16.02 2.90 14.56
C PHE A 154 -14.76 3.76 14.59
N VAL A 155 -14.58 4.65 13.61
CA VAL A 155 -13.43 5.56 13.51
C VAL A 155 -13.33 6.45 14.76
N ARG A 156 -14.43 7.13 15.12
CA ARG A 156 -14.48 7.99 16.32
C ARG A 156 -14.22 7.23 17.60
N SER A 157 -14.71 5.99 17.69
CA SER A 157 -14.43 5.14 18.84
C SER A 157 -12.95 4.73 18.94
N VAL A 158 -12.22 4.66 17.83
CA VAL A 158 -10.78 4.38 17.81
C VAL A 158 -9.99 5.65 18.12
N GLU A 159 -10.50 6.82 17.72
CA GLU A 159 -9.95 8.16 18.06
C GLU A 159 -10.12 8.53 19.54
N GLY A 160 -10.87 7.73 20.30
CA GLY A 160 -11.00 7.87 21.75
C GLY A 160 -12.28 8.56 22.21
N GLU A 161 -13.19 8.90 21.30
CA GLU A 161 -14.51 9.43 21.69
C GLU A 161 -15.30 8.40 22.51
N SER A 162 -15.98 8.88 23.55
CA SER A 162 -16.81 8.02 24.40
C SER A 162 -18.10 7.61 23.68
N VAL A 163 -18.68 6.48 24.09
CA VAL A 163 -19.93 5.98 23.53
C VAL A 163 -21.07 7.01 23.65
N SER A 164 -21.09 7.76 24.76
CA SER A 164 -22.10 8.79 25.00
C SER A 164 -21.94 10.01 24.09
N GLU A 165 -20.69 10.42 23.79
CA GLU A 165 -20.42 11.50 22.84
C GLU A 165 -20.81 11.11 21.42
N ILE A 166 -20.42 9.91 20.99
CA ILE A 166 -20.76 9.37 19.66
C ILE A 166 -22.28 9.26 19.49
N SER A 167 -22.96 8.73 20.50
CA SER A 167 -24.43 8.62 20.58
C SER A 167 -25.11 9.97 20.38
N LYS A 168 -24.67 11.00 21.11
CA LYS A 168 -25.22 12.37 21.02
C LYS A 168 -24.96 13.01 19.66
N GLN A 169 -23.74 12.90 19.13
CA GLN A 169 -23.36 13.57 17.88
C GLN A 169 -24.01 12.93 16.65
N LEU A 170 -24.20 11.61 16.66
CA LEU A 170 -24.76 10.87 15.53
C LEU A 170 -26.27 10.58 15.70
N ASN A 171 -26.87 11.02 16.81
CA ASN A 171 -28.28 10.86 17.16
C ASN A 171 -28.75 9.38 17.08
N ILE A 172 -27.96 8.48 17.68
CA ILE A 172 -28.23 7.04 17.75
C ILE A 172 -28.14 6.53 19.19
N SER A 173 -28.75 5.40 19.53
CA SER A 173 -28.65 4.85 20.89
C SER A 173 -27.24 4.36 21.23
N GLU A 174 -26.85 4.40 22.50
CA GLU A 174 -25.56 3.86 22.97
C GLU A 174 -25.44 2.35 22.66
N GLU A 175 -26.55 1.61 22.75
CA GLU A 175 -26.60 0.20 22.31
C GLU A 175 -26.27 0.05 20.82
N SER A 176 -26.81 0.94 19.98
CA SER A 176 -26.49 0.96 18.55
C SER A 176 -25.02 1.24 18.30
N VAL A 177 -24.39 2.12 19.08
CA VAL A 177 -22.94 2.40 19.01
C VAL A 177 -22.13 1.12 19.27
N TYR A 178 -22.45 0.36 20.33
CA TYR A 178 -21.76 -0.90 20.62
C TYR A 178 -21.93 -1.93 19.49
N VAL A 179 -23.14 -2.09 18.99
CA VAL A 179 -23.46 -3.04 17.90
C VAL A 179 -22.73 -2.67 16.61
N LEU A 180 -22.76 -1.39 16.22
CA LEU A 180 -22.08 -0.89 15.02
C LEU A 180 -20.57 -1.06 15.13
N LYS A 181 -19.98 -0.71 16.28
CA LYS A 181 -18.55 -0.91 16.55
C LYS A 181 -18.14 -2.38 16.37
N HIS A 182 -18.89 -3.32 16.92
CA HIS A 182 -18.59 -4.74 16.79
C HIS A 182 -18.72 -5.23 15.34
N ARG A 183 -19.80 -4.85 14.64
CA ARG A 183 -20.04 -5.23 13.24
C ARG A 183 -18.95 -4.72 12.31
N VAL A 184 -18.58 -3.45 12.44
CA VAL A 184 -17.51 -2.84 11.63
C VAL A 184 -16.17 -3.49 11.93
N LYS A 185 -15.82 -3.68 13.21
CA LYS A 185 -14.56 -4.38 13.60
C LYS A 185 -14.46 -5.76 12.95
N LYS A 186 -15.52 -6.57 13.05
CA LYS A 186 -15.53 -7.93 12.48
C LYS A 186 -15.39 -7.91 10.96
N ARG A 187 -16.06 -6.97 10.27
CA ARG A 187 -15.97 -6.84 8.81
C ARG A 187 -14.61 -6.29 8.35
N LEU A 188 -14.01 -5.38 9.12
CA LEU A 188 -12.70 -4.80 8.86
C LEU A 188 -11.61 -5.88 8.88
N VAL A 189 -11.56 -6.70 9.93
CA VAL A 189 -10.59 -7.81 10.03
C VAL A 189 -10.71 -8.73 8.82
N ARG A 190 -11.94 -9.03 8.38
CA ARG A 190 -12.17 -9.85 7.19
C ARG A 190 -11.69 -9.17 5.91
N ALA A 191 -12.00 -7.89 5.73
CA ALA A 191 -11.58 -7.12 4.55
C ALA A 191 -10.06 -7.01 4.46
N VAL A 192 -9.36 -6.81 5.59
CA VAL A 192 -7.90 -6.80 5.66
C VAL A 192 -7.32 -8.15 5.25
N CYS A 193 -7.88 -9.26 5.75
CA CYS A 193 -7.45 -10.60 5.34
C CYS A 193 -7.69 -10.89 3.85
N GLU A 194 -8.79 -10.40 3.28
CA GLU A 194 -9.13 -10.50 1.87
C GLU A 194 -8.13 -9.70 1.01
N LEU A 195 -7.95 -8.41 1.31
CA LEU A 195 -6.98 -7.52 0.66
C LEU A 195 -5.56 -8.07 0.70
N ARG A 196 -5.14 -8.60 1.85
CA ARG A 196 -3.79 -9.18 1.98
C ARG A 196 -3.60 -10.39 1.07
N ARG A 197 -4.63 -11.20 0.82
CA ARG A 197 -4.57 -12.33 -0.13
C ARG A 197 -4.66 -11.89 -1.59
N GLU A 198 -5.32 -10.77 -1.86
CA GLU A 198 -5.43 -10.21 -3.21
C GLU A 198 -4.12 -9.54 -3.64
N LEU A 199 -3.49 -8.79 -2.74
CA LEU A 199 -2.30 -7.97 -3.00
C LEU A 199 -0.99 -8.67 -2.67
N GLU A 200 -1.01 -9.71 -1.85
CA GLU A 200 0.15 -10.58 -1.62
C GLU A 200 -0.13 -11.94 -2.21
N LEU A 201 0.90 -12.58 -2.78
CA LEU A 201 0.80 -14.00 -3.10
C LEU A 201 0.40 -14.74 -1.81
N PRO A 202 -0.63 -15.59 -1.84
CA PRO A 202 -1.03 -16.35 -0.65
C PRO A 202 0.19 -17.08 -0.12
N ASP A 203 0.48 -16.94 1.18
CA ASP A 203 1.49 -17.76 1.82
C ASP A 203 1.18 -19.20 1.43
N GLY A 204 2.11 -19.82 0.70
CA GLY A 204 2.07 -21.26 0.48
C GLY A 204 2.09 -21.86 1.87
N THR A 205 0.91 -22.23 2.36
CA THR A 205 0.82 -23.13 3.50
C THR A 205 1.66 -24.35 3.11
N PRO A 206 2.62 -24.76 3.95
CA PRO A 206 3.26 -26.05 3.76
C PRO A 206 2.19 -27.17 3.70
#